data_AF-A0A662IV89-F1
#
_entry.id   AF-A0A662IV89-F1
#
_cell.length_a   1.000
_cell.length_b   1.000
_cell.length_c   1.000
_cell.angle_alpha   90.00
_cell.angle_beta   90.00
_cell.angle_gamma   90.00
#
_symmetry.space_group_name_H-M   'P 1'
#
loop_
_entity.id
_entity.type
_entity.pdbx_description
1 polymer ?
#
loop_
_entity_poly.entity_id
_entity_poly.type
_entity_poly.pdbx_seq_one_letter_code
_entity_poly.pdbx_strand_id
1 'polypeptide(L)' 'TGEVKMSLWNEQISLVSPGDRISIENGYTTQFRGDVQVNVGKYGRIVKA' A
#
# COMPACT_ATOMS: atom_id res chain seq x y z
N THR A 1 -2.17 -15.75 -7.15
CA THR A 1 -1.26 -14.60 -7.04
C THR A 1 -1.68 -13.57 -8.05
N GLY A 2 -1.55 -12.28 -7.74
CA GLY A 2 -1.99 -11.20 -8.61
C GLY A 2 -1.31 -9.90 -8.20
N GLU A 3 -1.46 -8.89 -9.04
CA GLU A 3 -0.94 -7.54 -8.80
C GLU A 3 -2.11 -6.61 -8.46
N VAL A 4 -1.86 -5.65 -7.57
CA VAL A 4 -2.86 -4.67 -7.15
C VAL A 4 -2.21 -3.31 -7.07
N LYS A 5 -2.94 -2.26 -7.46
CA LYS A 5 -2.43 -0.90 -7.39
C LYS A 5 -2.46 -0.42 -5.93
N MET A 6 -1.43 0.30 -5.52
CA MET A 6 -1.35 0.92 -4.21
C MET A 6 -0.97 2.39 -4.37
N SER A 7 -1.68 3.26 -3.66
CA SER A 7 -1.32 4.68 -3.59
C SER A 7 -0.43 4.92 -2.37
N LEU A 8 0.77 5.42 -2.63
CA LEU A 8 1.72 5.87 -1.61
C LEU A 8 1.66 7.39 -1.54
N TRP A 9 1.54 7.92 -0.33
CA TRP A 9 1.41 9.35 -0.10
C TRP A 9 2.60 9.92 0.66
N ASN A 10 3.12 11.06 0.19
CA ASN A 10 4.15 11.86 0.85
C ASN A 10 5.34 11.00 1.32
N GLU A 11 5.58 10.94 2.63
CA GLU A 11 6.68 10.22 3.26
C GLU A 11 6.65 8.71 3.02
N GLN A 12 5.48 8.14 2.71
CA GLN A 12 5.36 6.71 2.38
C GLN A 12 6.15 6.32 1.14
N ILE A 13 6.31 7.24 0.19
CA ILE A 13 7.07 7.02 -1.04
C ILE A 13 8.54 6.75 -0.71
N SER A 14 9.09 7.46 0.28
CA SER A 14 10.48 7.29 0.71
C SER A 14 10.73 6.02 1.53
N LEU A 15 9.68 5.39 2.06
CA LEU A 15 9.78 4.17 2.87
C LEU A 15 9.94 2.90 2.03
N VAL A 16 9.64 2.97 0.73
CA VAL A 16 9.56 1.81 -0.14
C VAL A 16 10.35 2.02 -1.42
N SER A 17 10.97 0.96 -1.92
CA SER A 17 11.72 0.95 -3.17
C SER A 17 11.38 -0.30 -3.98
N PRO A 18 11.50 -0.26 -5.32
CA PRO A 18 11.29 -1.45 -6.15
C PRO A 18 12.16 -2.61 -5.67
N GLY A 19 11.55 -3.77 -5.46
CA GLY A 19 12.21 -4.98 -4.94
C GLY A 19 12.11 -5.17 -3.43
N ASP A 20 11.63 -4.17 -2.68
CA ASP A 20 11.42 -4.33 -1.24
C ASP A 20 10.26 -5.29 -0.93
N ARG A 21 10.44 -6.05 0.15
CA ARG A 21 9.35 -6.80 0.78
C ARG A 21 8.79 -5.98 1.93
N ILE A 22 7.53 -5.61 1.83
CA ILE A 22 6.83 -4.81 2.85
C ILE A 22 5.59 -5.54 3.38
N SER A 23 5.23 -5.24 4.62
CA SER A 23 3.97 -5.61 5.24
C SER A 23 3.14 -4.36 5.45
N ILE A 24 1.84 -4.43 5.15
CA ILE A 24 0.89 -3.35 5.39
C ILE A 24 0.00 -3.77 6.54
N GLU A 25 0.05 -3.03 7.63
CA GLU A 25 -0.80 -3.24 8.80
C GLU A 25 -1.95 -2.24 8.82
N ASN A 26 -3.15 -2.71 9.15
CA ASN A 26 -4.39 -1.90 9.16
C ASN A 26 -4.62 -1.12 7.85
N GLY A 27 -4.20 -1.71 6.72
CA GLY A 27 -4.56 -1.25 5.39
C GLY A 27 -6.01 -1.59 5.05
N TYR A 28 -6.55 -0.88 4.07
CA TYR A 28 -7.90 -1.13 3.54
C TYR A 28 -7.87 -1.19 2.02
N THR A 29 -8.83 -1.89 1.44
CA THR A 29 -9.00 -1.95 -0.01
C THR A 29 -10.19 -1.12 -0.43
N THR A 30 -10.07 -0.47 -1.57
CA THR A 30 -11.17 0.24 -2.22
C THR A 30 -11.27 -0.23 -3.66
N GLN A 31 -12.48 -0.17 -4.22
CA GLN A 31 -12.69 -0.41 -5.63
C GLN A 31 -13.00 0.93 -6.30
N PHE A 32 -12.20 1.28 -7.30
CA PHE A 32 -12.40 2.50 -8.08
C PHE A 32 -12.41 2.15 -9.56
N ARG A 33 -13.53 2.42 -10.24
CA ARG A 33 -13.74 2.12 -11.67
C ARG A 33 -13.45 0.66 -12.05
N GLY A 34 -13.74 -0.28 -11.14
CA GLY A 34 -13.52 -1.72 -11.35
C GLY A 34 -12.12 -2.21 -10.96
N ASP A 35 -11.17 -1.32 -10.67
CA ASP A 35 -9.85 -1.69 -10.16
C ASP A 35 -9.85 -1.72 -8.63
N VAL A 36 -9.37 -2.83 -8.06
CA VAL A 36 -9.07 -2.91 -6.62
C VAL A 36 -7.77 -2.16 -6.36
N GLN A 37 -7.77 -1.33 -5.31
CA GLN A 37 -6.61 -0.59 -4.86
C GLN A 37 -6.39 -0.81 -3.36
N VAL A 38 -5.14 -0.99 -2.96
CA VAL A 38 -4.74 -1.07 -1.55
C VAL A 38 -4.32 0.31 -1.07
N ASN A 39 -4.82 0.71 0.08
CA ASN A 39 -4.54 2.00 0.69
C ASN A 39 -4.18 1.83 2.16
N VAL A 40 -3.37 2.76 2.67
CA VAL A 40 -2.98 2.82 4.08
C VAL A 40 -3.72 3.98 4.73
N GLY A 41 -4.56 3.68 5.72
CA GLY A 41 -5.36 4.68 6.42
C GLY A 41 -4.55 5.44 7.47
N LYS A 42 -5.21 6.38 8.18
CA LYS A 42 -4.61 7.16 9.28
C LYS A 42 -3.92 6.29 10.35
N TYR A 43 -4.47 5.10 10.61
CA TYR A 43 -3.94 4.14 11.60
C TYR A 43 -3.16 2.99 10.96
N GLY A 44 -3.03 3.00 9.63
CA GLY A 44 -2.26 2.03 8.89
C GLY A 44 -0.78 2.37 8.89
N ARG A 45 0.07 1.35 8.81
CA ARG A 45 1.53 1.51 8.74
C ARG A 45 2.12 0.56 7.72
N ILE A 46 3.20 1.01 7.09
CA ILE A 46 4.04 0.20 6.22
C ILE A 46 5.24 -0.22 7.05
N VAL A 47 5.44 -1.53 7.18
CA VAL A 47 6.56 -2.13 7.90
C VAL A 47 7.45 -2.84 6.88
N LYS A 48 8.74 -2.49 6.86
CA LYS A 48 9.71 -3.13 5.99
C LYS A 48 10.15 -4.46 6.62
N ALA A 49 10.11 -5.54 5.83
CA ALA A 49 10.55 -6.87 6.27
C ALA A 49 12.05 -7.05 6.06
#